data_AF-A0A538LPJ5-F1
#
_entry.id   AF-A0A538LPJ5-F1
#
_cell.length_a   1.000
_cell.length_b   1.000
_cell.length_c   1.000
_cell.angle_alpha   90.00
_cell.angle_beta   90.00
_cell.angle_gamma   90.00
#
_symmetry.space_group_name_H-M   'P 1'
#
loop_
_entity.id
_entity.type
_entity.pdbx_description
1 polymer ?
#
loop_
_entity_poly.entity_id
_entity_poly.type
_entity_poly.pdbx_seq_one_letter_code
_entity_poly.pdbx_strand_id
1 'polypeptide(L)'
;MADSTRALISAILAFSTLLVTAALWRHPVALIVLVLAVGVAIFLLRPTRASLVVYAVGFIFGPSAEALGIHAGAWRYASNDFLGIPVWLPFVWGNAALFIQNTGDVASSVLSAGRRRRQGRRLPLEPTEADRERV
;
A
#
# COMPACT_ATOMS: atom_id res chain seq x y z
N MET A 1 -4.40 -14.56 -10.96
CA MET A 1 -3.12 -14.39 -10.24
C MET A 1 -3.42 -14.43 -8.75
N ALA A 2 -2.66 -15.19 -7.95
CA ALA A 2 -2.92 -15.30 -6.51
C ALA A 2 -2.69 -13.96 -5.79
N ASP A 3 -3.41 -13.73 -4.69
CA ASP A 3 -3.29 -12.52 -3.88
C ASP A 3 -1.87 -12.32 -3.34
N SER A 4 -1.20 -13.41 -2.95
CA SER A 4 0.20 -13.41 -2.52
C SER A 4 1.17 -12.99 -3.62
N THR A 5 0.94 -13.43 -4.87
CA THR A 5 1.76 -13.02 -6.02
C THR A 5 1.61 -11.53 -6.30
N ARG A 6 0.39 -10.99 -6.25
CA ARG A 6 0.15 -9.54 -6.42
C ARG A 6 0.83 -8.73 -5.33
N ALA A 7 0.78 -9.20 -4.08
CA ALA A 7 1.46 -8.58 -2.95
C ALA A 7 2.98 -8.53 -3.16
N LEU A 8 3.57 -9.65 -3.59
CA LEU A 8 5.00 -9.75 -3.87
C LEU A 8 5.43 -8.80 -5.00
N ILE A 9 4.67 -8.75 -6.10
CA ILE A 9 4.94 -7.80 -7.19
C ILE A 9 4.84 -6.36 -6.70
N SER A 10 3.79 -6.03 -5.93
CA SER A 10 3.63 -4.69 -5.35
C SER A 10 4.80 -4.32 -4.43
N ALA A 11 5.33 -5.27 -3.66
CA ALA A 11 6.50 -5.06 -2.79
C ALA A 11 7.78 -4.81 -3.60
N ILE A 12 8.01 -5.60 -4.66
CA ILE A 12 9.15 -5.41 -5.57
C ILE A 12 9.09 -4.04 -6.26
N LEU A 13 7.91 -3.63 -6.72
CA LEU A 13 7.70 -2.32 -7.34
C LEU A 13 7.87 -1.17 -6.33
N ALA A 14 7.37 -1.33 -5.11
CA ALA A 14 7.59 -0.36 -4.04
C ALA A 14 9.08 -0.23 -3.69
N PHE A 15 9.79 -1.35 -3.59
CA PHE A 15 11.23 -1.34 -3.37
C PHE A 15 11.98 -0.68 -4.54
N SER A 16 11.55 -0.97 -5.77
CA SER A 16 12.09 -0.34 -6.98
C SER A 16 11.88 1.17 -6.98
N THR A 17 10.76 1.67 -6.44
CA THR A 17 10.53 3.12 -6.24
C THR A 17 11.65 3.74 -5.39
N LEU A 18 12.06 3.07 -4.31
CA LEU A 18 13.16 3.53 -3.45
C LEU A 18 14.50 3.51 -4.17
N LEU A 19 14.81 2.43 -4.91
CA LEU A 19 16.06 2.31 -5.67
C LEU A 19 16.18 3.37 -6.75
N VAL A 20 15.11 3.59 -7.52
CA VAL A 20 15.06 4.61 -8.58
C VAL A 20 15.22 5.99 -7.97
N THR A 21 14.57 6.27 -6.84
CA THR A 21 14.71 7.54 -6.11
C THR A 21 16.15 7.77 -5.64
N ALA A 22 16.78 6.77 -5.03
CA ALA A 22 18.15 6.85 -4.56
C ALA A 22 19.17 7.05 -5.70
N ALA A 23 18.92 6.49 -6.88
CA ALA A 23 19.80 6.62 -8.05
C ALA A 23 19.60 7.93 -8.83
N LEU A 24 18.36 8.41 -8.94
CA LEU A 24 17.97 9.47 -9.88
C LEU A 24 17.49 10.77 -9.22
N TRP A 25 17.66 10.94 -7.91
CA TRP A 25 17.26 12.18 -7.21
C TRP A 25 17.84 13.45 -7.81
N ARG A 26 19.00 13.37 -8.49
CA ARG A 26 19.64 14.49 -9.22
C ARG A 26 18.97 14.83 -10.56
N HIS A 27 18.14 13.94 -11.08
CA HIS A 27 17.46 14.07 -12.36
C HIS A 27 15.93 14.03 -12.15
N PRO A 28 15.33 15.12 -11.60
CA PRO A 28 13.96 15.10 -11.09
C PRO A 28 12.91 14.72 -12.14
N VAL A 29 13.06 15.17 -13.39
CA VAL A 29 12.11 14.83 -14.46
C VAL A 29 12.13 13.34 -14.80
N ALA A 30 13.32 12.76 -14.97
CA ALA A 30 13.46 11.33 -15.26
C ALA A 30 12.94 10.47 -14.09
N LEU A 31 13.21 10.90 -12.85
CA LEU A 31 12.71 10.26 -11.64
C LEU A 31 11.18 10.28 -11.58
N ILE A 32 10.54 11.43 -11.81
CA ILE A 32 9.07 11.55 -11.80
C ILE A 32 8.45 10.60 -12.82
N VAL A 33 8.96 10.56 -14.06
CA VAL A 33 8.43 9.68 -15.11
C VAL A 33 8.52 8.21 -14.70
N LEU A 34 9.67 7.77 -14.16
CA LEU A 34 9.84 6.38 -13.75
C LEU A 34 9.00 6.02 -12.52
N VAL A 35 8.94 6.89 -11.52
CA VAL A 35 8.10 6.67 -10.31
C VAL A 35 6.63 6.65 -10.67
N LEU A 36 6.17 7.51 -11.59
CA LEU A 36 4.82 7.45 -12.14
C LEU A 36 4.56 6.13 -12.87
N ALA A 37 5.48 5.67 -13.73
CA ALA A 37 5.33 4.39 -14.41
C ALA A 37 5.23 3.22 -13.42
N VAL A 38 6.04 3.25 -12.35
CA VAL A 38 5.95 2.26 -11.26
C VAL A 38 4.62 2.37 -10.50
N GLY A 39 4.14 3.58 -10.22
CA GLY A 39 2.86 3.82 -9.56
C GLY A 39 1.68 3.31 -10.38
N VAL A 40 1.69 3.56 -11.68
CA VAL A 40 0.73 2.98 -12.64
C VAL A 40 0.80 1.45 -12.62
N ALA A 41 1.99 0.87 -12.62
CA ALA A 41 2.15 -0.59 -12.55
C ALA A 41 1.58 -1.17 -11.24
N ILE A 42 1.82 -0.54 -10.10
CA ILE A 42 1.23 -0.94 -8.81
C ILE A 42 -0.30 -0.81 -8.85
N PHE A 43 -0.82 0.30 -9.37
CA PHE A 43 -2.25 0.55 -9.49
C PHE A 43 -2.95 -0.50 -10.37
N LEU A 44 -2.34 -0.88 -11.49
CA LEU A 44 -2.88 -1.89 -12.41
C LEU A 44 -2.98 -3.29 -11.79
N LEU A 45 -2.31 -3.57 -10.66
CA LEU A 45 -2.49 -4.83 -9.92
C LEU A 45 -3.89 -4.95 -9.30
N ARG A 46 -4.49 -3.82 -8.88
CA ARG A 46 -5.83 -3.72 -8.30
C ARG A 46 -6.45 -2.33 -8.62
N PRO A 47 -6.91 -2.10 -9.85
CA PRO A 47 -7.46 -0.80 -10.24
C PRO A 47 -8.83 -0.60 -9.59
N THR A 48 -8.87 0.09 -8.47
CA THR A 48 -10.12 0.44 -7.77
C THR A 48 -10.21 1.96 -7.54
N ARG A 49 -11.44 2.47 -7.39
CA ARG A 49 -11.65 3.89 -7.00
C ARG A 49 -10.99 4.19 -5.66
N ALA A 50 -11.02 3.23 -4.72
CA ALA A 50 -10.34 3.36 -3.44
C ALA A 50 -8.83 3.52 -3.61
N SER A 51 -8.20 2.81 -4.56
CA SER A 51 -6.78 2.93 -4.85
C SER A 51 -6.40 4.32 -5.39
N LEU A 52 -7.25 4.94 -6.22
CA LEU A 52 -7.04 6.33 -6.66
C LEU A 52 -7.12 7.31 -5.49
N VAL A 53 -8.13 7.16 -4.62
CA VAL A 53 -8.28 7.99 -3.42
C VAL A 53 -7.08 7.83 -2.49
N VAL A 54 -6.64 6.60 -2.25
CA VAL A 54 -5.45 6.31 -1.41
C VAL A 54 -4.18 6.90 -2.01
N TYR A 55 -3.98 6.78 -3.32
CA TYR A 55 -2.85 7.43 -4.00
C TYR A 55 -2.88 8.94 -3.82
N ALA A 56 -4.03 9.58 -4.05
CA ALA A 56 -4.19 11.03 -3.89
C ALA A 56 -3.97 11.48 -2.44
N VAL A 57 -4.46 10.71 -1.45
CA VAL A 57 -4.23 10.97 -0.03
C VAL A 57 -2.74 10.87 0.28
N GLY A 58 -2.05 9.82 -0.15
CA GLY A 58 -0.60 9.68 0.01
C GLY A 58 0.17 10.83 -0.63
N PHE A 59 -0.17 11.14 -1.88
CA PHE A 59 0.45 12.21 -2.67
C PHE A 59 0.37 13.58 -1.99
N ILE A 60 -0.72 13.89 -1.30
CA ILE A 60 -0.91 15.18 -0.63
C ILE A 60 -0.38 15.15 0.80
N PHE A 61 -0.85 14.21 1.61
CA PHE A 61 -0.61 14.23 3.06
C PHE A 61 0.79 13.76 3.44
N GLY A 62 1.39 12.85 2.67
CA GLY A 62 2.76 12.39 2.91
C GLY A 62 3.78 13.53 2.84
N PRO A 63 3.89 14.23 1.69
CA PRO A 63 4.78 15.38 1.56
C PRO A 63 4.40 16.55 2.47
N SER A 64 3.11 16.74 2.77
CA SER A 64 2.69 17.78 3.73
C SER A 64 3.23 17.50 5.13
N ALA A 65 3.18 16.25 5.59
CA ALA A 65 3.76 15.85 6.87
C ALA A 65 5.28 16.07 6.89
N GLU A 66 5.96 15.75 5.80
CA GLU A 66 7.41 16.03 5.68
C GLU A 66 7.74 17.52 5.65
N ALA A 67 6.97 18.32 4.90
CA ALA A 67 7.15 19.77 4.84
C ALA A 67 7.02 20.42 6.22
N LEU A 68 6.08 19.95 7.05
CA LEU A 68 5.96 20.39 8.45
C LEU A 68 7.22 20.06 9.27
N GLY A 69 7.75 18.84 9.12
CA GLY A 69 9.00 18.43 9.79
C GLY A 69 10.21 19.26 9.36
N ILE A 70 10.32 19.56 8.07
CA ILE A 70 11.38 20.40 7.51
C ILE A 70 11.25 21.84 8.02
N HIS A 71 10.02 22.38 8.05
CA HIS A 71 9.76 23.73 8.56
C HIS A 71 10.05 23.84 10.06
N ALA A 72 9.79 22.78 10.83
CA ALA A 72 10.18 22.68 12.24
C ALA A 72 11.70 22.51 12.45
N GLY A 73 12.49 22.38 11.38
CA GLY A 73 13.94 22.25 11.45
C GLY A 73 14.45 20.84 11.76
N ALA A 74 13.60 19.80 11.64
CA ALA A 74 13.97 18.44 12.00
C ALA A 74 15.02 17.84 11.03
N TRP A 75 14.89 18.10 9.73
CA TRP A 75 15.89 17.75 8.71
C TRP A 75 15.73 18.60 7.44
N ARG A 76 16.61 18.42 6.46
CA ARG A 76 16.57 19.11 5.16
C ARG A 76 16.93 18.17 4.01
N TYR A 77 16.30 18.36 2.85
CA TYR A 77 16.71 17.70 1.61
C TYR A 77 17.92 18.38 0.98
N ALA A 78 18.67 17.61 0.16
CA ALA A 78 19.80 18.13 -0.60
C ALA A 78 19.36 19.03 -1.77
N SER A 79 18.17 18.81 -2.32
CA SER A 79 17.52 19.62 -3.35
C SER A 79 16.17 20.11 -2.82
N ASN A 80 15.97 21.42 -2.75
CA ASN A 80 14.78 22.04 -2.16
C ASN A 80 13.99 22.84 -3.21
N ASP A 81 13.24 22.13 -4.05
CA ASP A 81 12.61 22.73 -5.23
C ASP A 81 11.24 23.38 -4.93
N PHE A 82 10.50 22.92 -3.91
CA PHE A 82 9.21 23.49 -3.52
C PHE A 82 8.89 23.27 -2.03
N LEU A 83 8.57 24.33 -1.26
CA LEU A 83 8.28 24.25 0.20
C LEU A 83 9.33 23.48 1.03
N GLY A 84 10.58 23.42 0.57
CA GLY A 84 11.66 22.66 1.21
C GLY A 84 11.68 21.16 0.90
N ILE A 85 10.76 20.67 0.06
CA ILE A 85 10.70 19.28 -0.43
C ILE A 85 11.05 19.19 -1.93
N PRO A 86 11.59 18.06 -2.40
CA PRO A 86 11.79 17.80 -3.83
C PRO A 86 10.47 17.59 -4.57
N VAL A 87 10.37 18.05 -5.82
CA VAL A 87 9.16 17.91 -6.65
C VAL A 87 8.74 16.47 -6.95
N TRP A 88 9.66 15.51 -6.82
CA TRP A 88 9.39 14.09 -7.03
C TRP A 88 8.81 13.39 -5.79
N LEU A 89 8.92 13.99 -4.60
CA LEU A 89 8.54 13.39 -3.33
C LEU A 89 7.03 13.02 -3.24
N PRO A 90 6.09 13.85 -3.74
CA PRO A 90 4.67 13.48 -3.78
C PRO A 90 4.36 12.17 -4.49
N PHE A 91 5.05 11.89 -5.60
CA PHE A 91 4.83 10.68 -6.38
C PHE A 91 5.31 9.42 -5.64
N VAL A 92 6.43 9.53 -4.90
CA VAL A 92 6.94 8.44 -4.05
C VAL A 92 5.95 8.10 -2.94
N TRP A 93 5.38 9.12 -2.28
CA TRP A 93 4.35 8.90 -1.25
C TRP A 93 3.06 8.31 -1.80
N GLY A 94 2.64 8.70 -3.02
CA GLY A 94 1.52 8.05 -3.70
C GLY A 94 1.76 6.55 -3.91
N ASN A 95 2.95 6.16 -4.38
CA ASN A 95 3.32 4.75 -4.55
C ASN A 95 3.36 4.01 -3.21
N ALA A 96 3.88 4.64 -2.16
CA ALA A 96 3.91 4.08 -0.81
C ALA A 96 2.49 3.80 -0.29
N ALA A 97 1.55 4.73 -0.49
CA ALA A 97 0.16 4.56 -0.08
C ALA A 97 -0.52 3.38 -0.78
N LEU A 98 -0.31 3.21 -2.09
CA LEU A 98 -0.82 2.05 -2.84
C LEU A 98 -0.23 0.73 -2.32
N PHE A 99 1.08 0.71 -2.02
CA PHE A 99 1.73 -0.46 -1.45
C PHE A 99 1.16 -0.83 -0.07
N ILE A 100 0.92 0.17 0.79
CA ILE A 100 0.32 -0.02 2.11
C ILE A 100 -1.09 -0.60 1.98
N GLN A 101 -1.92 -0.05 1.08
CA GLN A 101 -3.26 -0.59 0.81
C GLN A 101 -3.19 -2.06 0.35
N ASN A 102 -2.37 -2.36 -0.66
CA ASN A 102 -2.24 -3.71 -1.19
C ASN A 102 -1.80 -4.71 -0.11
N THR A 103 -0.92 -4.30 0.79
CA THR A 103 -0.47 -5.11 1.92
C THR A 103 -1.58 -5.31 2.95
N GLY A 104 -2.34 -4.26 3.27
CA GLY A 104 -3.49 -4.32 4.17
C GLY A 104 -4.60 -5.24 3.66
N ASP A 105 -4.90 -5.18 2.38
CA ASP A 105 -5.90 -6.04 1.73
C ASP A 105 -5.52 -7.52 1.85
N VAL A 106 -4.24 -7.85 1.60
CA VAL A 106 -3.71 -9.22 1.72
C VAL A 106 -3.71 -9.69 3.17
N ALA A 107 -3.32 -8.83 4.12
CA ALA A 107 -3.39 -9.16 5.53
C ALA A 107 -4.85 -9.47 5.95
N SER A 108 -5.81 -8.66 5.50
CA SER A 108 -7.23 -8.87 5.79
C SER A 108 -7.77 -10.17 5.17
N SER A 109 -7.32 -10.54 3.97
CA SER A 109 -7.75 -11.78 3.31
C SER A 109 -7.21 -13.01 4.03
N VAL A 110 -5.94 -12.98 4.47
CA VAL A 110 -5.33 -14.05 5.29
C VAL A 110 -6.04 -14.19 6.63
N LEU A 111 -6.28 -13.08 7.34
CA LEU A 111 -6.94 -13.09 8.65
C LEU A 111 -8.39 -13.60 8.55
N SER A 112 -9.13 -13.20 7.51
CA SER A 112 -10.52 -13.63 7.30
C SER A 112 -10.62 -15.11 6.89
N ALA A 113 -9.67 -15.63 6.11
CA ALA A 113 -9.56 -17.06 5.79
C ALA A 113 -9.34 -17.90 7.07
N GLY A 114 -8.48 -17.43 7.97
CA GLY A 114 -8.26 -18.06 9.28
C GLY A 114 -9.52 -18.13 10.14
N ARG A 115 -10.34 -17.06 10.16
CA ARG A 115 -11.63 -17.03 10.87
C ARG A 115 -12.62 -18.05 10.31
N ARG A 116 -12.79 -18.12 8.98
CA ARG A 116 -13.71 -19.08 8.33
C ARG A 116 -13.32 -20.53 8.63
N ARG A 117 -12.02 -20.85 8.60
CA ARG A 117 -11.51 -22.21 8.89
C ARG A 117 -11.77 -22.62 10.35
N ARG A 118 -11.72 -21.67 11.28
CA ARG A 118 -12.03 -21.90 12.71
C ARG A 118 -13.53 -22.06 12.95
N GLN A 119 -14.38 -21.36 12.19
CA GLN A 119 -15.83 -21.45 12.30
C GLN A 119 -16.40 -22.71 11.65
N GLY A 120 -15.90 -23.12 10.47
CA GLY A 120 -16.29 -24.38 9.83
C GLY A 120 -15.82 -25.65 10.56
N ARG A 121 -14.88 -25.52 11.51
CA ARG A 121 -14.44 -26.61 12.41
C ARG A 121 -15.32 -26.76 13.66
N ARG A 122 -16.26 -25.84 13.91
CA ARG A 122 -17.41 -26.13 14.77
C ARG A 122 -18.39 -26.97 13.93
N LEU A 123 -18.21 -28.29 13.96
CA LEU A 123 -19.16 -29.26 13.40
C LEU A 123 -20.55 -29.08 14.04
N PRO A 124 -21.62 -29.54 13.36
CA PRO A 124 -22.98 -29.50 13.88
C PRO A 124 -22.97 -30.07 15.29
N LEU A 125 -23.61 -29.37 16.23
CA LEU A 125 -23.90 -29.95 17.53
C LEU A 125 -24.51 -31.33 17.27
N GLU A 126 -23.91 -32.38 17.84
CA GLU A 126 -24.59 -33.68 17.87
C GLU A 126 -26.04 -33.41 18.31
N PRO A 127 -27.03 -34.03 17.65
CA PRO A 127 -28.42 -33.83 18.03
C PRO A 127 -28.53 -34.11 19.52
N THR A 128 -28.93 -33.07 20.27
CA THR A 128 -29.18 -33.16 21.70
C THR A 128 -30.13 -34.33 21.94
N GLU A 129 -29.98 -35.07 23.04
CA GLU A 129 -30.78 -36.27 23.34
C GLU A 129 -32.29 -36.04 23.17
N ALA A 130 -32.76 -34.80 23.37
CA ALA A 130 -34.13 -34.36 23.12
C ALA A 130 -34.64 -34.53 21.66
N ASP A 131 -33.76 -34.61 20.67
CA ASP A 131 -34.10 -34.88 19.27
C ASP A 131 -34.05 -36.38 18.93
N ARG A 132 -33.36 -37.20 19.74
CA ARG A 132 -33.30 -38.66 19.56
C ARG A 132 -34.53 -39.38 20.09
N GLU A 133 -35.30 -38.75 20.98
CA GLU A 133 -36.52 -39.33 21.58
C GLU A 133 -37.81 -39.05 20.78
N ARG A 134 -37.71 -38.38 19.62
CA ARG A 134 -38.87 -38.01 18.76
C ARG A 134 -39.04 -38.88 17.50
N VAL A 135 -38.42 -40.06 17.44
CA VAL A 135 -38.60 -41.05 16.36
C VAL A 135 -39.01 -42.38 16.97
#